data_AF-A0A1I9Y690-F1
#
_entry.id   AF-A0A1I9Y690-F1
#
_cell.length_a   1.000
_cell.length_b   1.000
_cell.length_c   1.000
_cell.angle_alpha   90.00
_cell.angle_beta   90.00
_cell.angle_gamma   90.00
#
_symmetry.space_group_name_H-M   'P 1'
#
loop_
_entity.id
_entity.type
_entity.pdbx_description
1 polymer ?
#
loop_
_entity_poly.entity_id
_entity_poly.type
_entity_poly.pdbx_seq_one_letter_code
_entity_poly.pdbx_strand_id
1 'polypeptide(L)'
;MLACSLSPFALAQTASPQPGDPARWYQEDSTAQAQLRTLRKEIAAALAEAKKACRLEPSATRAACLKDAQDTYRQDMANAEKLRVAAHPQ
;
A
#
# COMPACT_ATOMS: atom_id res chain seq x y z
N MET A 1 -35.45 5.66 2.00
CA MET A 1 -34.20 6.34 2.38
C MET A 1 -33.38 5.36 3.21
N LEU A 2 -32.33 4.76 2.65
CA LEU A 2 -31.37 3.96 3.41
C LEU A 2 -30.18 4.87 3.74
N ALA A 3 -30.01 5.21 5.01
CA ALA A 3 -28.83 5.89 5.51
C ALA A 3 -27.71 4.84 5.66
N CYS A 4 -26.66 4.92 4.83
CA CYS A 4 -25.40 4.24 5.11
C CYS A 4 -24.75 4.97 6.28
N SER A 5 -24.88 4.39 7.47
CA SER A 5 -24.16 4.78 8.67
C SER A 5 -22.65 4.80 8.38
N LEU A 6 -22.02 5.92 8.71
CA LEU A 6 -20.58 6.10 8.71
C LEU A 6 -19.94 5.00 9.56
N SER A 7 -19.22 4.06 8.95
CA SER A 7 -18.35 3.12 9.67
C SER A 7 -17.09 3.87 10.13
N PRO A 8 -16.85 4.04 11.44
CA PRO A 8 -15.65 4.68 11.93
C PRO A 8 -14.54 3.62 12.08
N PHE A 9 -13.36 3.96 11.59
CA PHE A 9 -12.06 3.32 11.85
C PHE A 9 -11.92 1.83 11.52
N ALA A 10 -11.11 1.54 10.50
CA ALA A 10 -10.46 0.24 10.38
C ALA A 10 -9.55 0.03 11.62
N LEU A 11 -10.04 -0.73 12.60
CA LEU A 11 -9.17 -1.34 13.60
C LEU A 11 -8.17 -2.21 12.85
N ALA A 12 -6.87 -2.01 13.10
CA ALA A 12 -5.87 -2.98 12.70
C ALA A 12 -6.26 -4.32 13.35
N GLN A 13 -6.72 -5.26 12.52
CA GLN A 13 -7.16 -6.57 12.98
C GLN A 13 -5.90 -7.35 13.38
N THR A 14 -5.55 -7.36 14.65
CA THR A 14 -4.58 -8.34 15.17
C THR A 14 -5.28 -9.69 15.15
N ALA A 15 -5.12 -10.44 14.05
CA ALA A 15 -5.65 -11.78 13.96
C ALA A 15 -5.10 -12.62 15.12
N SER A 16 -5.99 -13.30 15.84
CA SER A 16 -5.57 -14.21 16.92
C SER A 16 -4.81 -15.40 16.32
N PRO A 17 -3.62 -15.75 16.83
CA PRO A 17 -2.85 -16.88 16.35
C PRO A 17 -3.66 -18.17 16.31
N GLN A 18 -3.71 -18.85 15.16
CA GLN A 18 -4.33 -20.17 15.04
C GLN A 18 -3.28 -21.27 15.24
N PRO A 19 -3.68 -22.45 15.74
CA PRO A 19 -2.78 -23.60 15.85
C PRO A 19 -2.19 -23.97 14.49
N GLY A 20 -0.86 -24.02 14.41
CA GLY A 20 -0.12 -24.34 13.18
C GLY A 20 0.37 -23.13 12.40
N ASP A 21 -0.05 -21.91 12.77
CA ASP A 21 0.45 -20.72 12.12
C ASP A 21 1.90 -20.44 12.49
N PRO A 22 2.74 -20.06 11.51
CA PRO A 22 4.08 -19.57 11.81
C PRO A 22 3.99 -18.31 12.68
N ALA A 23 4.73 -18.27 13.80
CA ALA A 23 4.83 -17.09 14.65
C ALA A 23 5.23 -15.81 13.87
N ARG A 24 5.96 -15.97 12.76
CA ARG A 24 6.35 -14.89 11.86
C ARG A 24 5.17 -14.14 11.23
N TRP A 25 4.01 -14.77 11.05
CA TRP A 25 2.82 -14.10 10.48
C TRP A 25 2.26 -13.00 11.39
N TYR A 26 2.56 -13.08 12.69
CA TYR A 26 2.09 -12.15 13.71
C TYR A 26 3.14 -11.12 14.12
N GLN A 27 4.35 -11.21 13.56
CA GLN A 27 5.38 -10.21 13.82
C GLN A 27 5.28 -9.10 12.78
N GLU A 28 4.85 -7.92 13.25
CA GLU A 28 4.98 -6.71 12.47
C GLU A 28 6.46 -6.42 12.16
N ASP A 29 6.68 -5.74 11.04
CA ASP A 29 7.98 -5.17 10.71
C ASP A 29 8.27 -4.01 11.67
N SER A 30 8.75 -4.33 12.88
CA SER A 30 8.90 -3.35 13.97
C SER A 30 10.13 -2.45 13.84
N THR A 31 11.10 -2.83 12.98
CA THR A 31 12.30 -2.02 12.74
C THR A 31 12.09 -1.09 11.56
N ALA A 32 12.62 0.14 11.65
CA ALA A 32 12.56 1.11 10.54
C ALA A 32 13.08 0.51 9.21
N GLN A 33 14.13 -0.32 9.26
CA GLN A 33 14.65 -0.98 8.07
C GLN A 33 13.66 -2.00 7.49
N ALA A 34 12.97 -2.77 8.35
CA ALA A 34 11.96 -3.72 7.91
C ALA A 34 10.74 -3.01 7.31
N GLN A 35 10.24 -1.96 7.97
CA GLN A 35 9.17 -1.11 7.45
C GLN A 35 9.53 -0.54 6.08
N LEU A 36 10.75 0.00 5.91
CA LEU A 36 11.20 0.56 4.64
C LEU A 36 11.28 -0.50 3.53
N ARG A 37 11.73 -1.72 3.86
CA ARG A 37 11.74 -2.84 2.90
C ARG A 37 10.33 -3.21 2.48
N THR A 38 9.39 -3.25 3.42
CA THR A 38 7.98 -3.59 3.14
C THR A 38 7.32 -2.49 2.33
N LEU A 39 7.48 -1.23 2.71
CA LEU A 39 6.96 -0.08 1.96
C LEU A 39 7.46 -0.05 0.51
N ARG A 40 8.74 -0.37 0.25
CA ARG A 40 9.24 -0.47 -1.13
C ARG A 40 8.54 -1.56 -1.95
N LYS A 41 8.18 -2.69 -1.32
CA LYS A 41 7.38 -3.73 -1.98
C LYS A 41 5.96 -3.25 -2.25
N GLU A 42 5.36 -2.54 -1.31
CA GLU A 42 4.02 -1.97 -1.45
C GLU A 42 3.98 -0.93 -2.57
N ILE A 43 4.96 -0.03 -2.67
CA ILE A 43 5.08 0.94 -3.78
C ILE A 43 5.20 0.22 -5.13
N ALA A 44 5.98 -0.86 -5.21
CA ALA A 44 6.08 -1.65 -6.43
C ALA A 44 4.77 -2.37 -6.78
N ALA A 45 4.06 -2.91 -5.79
CA ALA A 45 2.75 -3.53 -5.95
C ALA A 45 1.70 -2.50 -6.41
N ALA A 46 1.72 -1.29 -5.84
CA ALA A 46 0.85 -0.18 -6.23
C ALA A 46 1.08 0.23 -7.69
N LEU A 47 2.33 0.31 -8.16
CA LEU A 47 2.63 0.52 -9.58
C LEU A 47 2.05 -0.59 -10.46
N ALA A 48 2.22 -1.86 -10.07
CA ALA A 48 1.70 -2.98 -10.83
C ALA A 48 0.16 -2.93 -10.93
N GLU A 49 -0.51 -2.53 -9.85
CA GLU A 49 -1.96 -2.35 -9.80
C GLU A 49 -2.42 -1.16 -10.65
N ALA A 50 -1.76 -0.01 -10.52
CA ALA A 50 -2.03 1.17 -11.36
C ALA A 50 -1.88 0.83 -12.85
N LYS A 51 -0.83 0.07 -13.22
CA LYS A 51 -0.65 -0.39 -14.61
C LYS A 51 -1.75 -1.35 -15.06
N LYS A 52 -2.38 -2.14 -14.18
CA LYS A 52 -3.56 -2.94 -14.52
C LYS A 52 -4.76 -2.03 -14.79
N ALA A 53 -5.01 -1.08 -13.91
CA ALA A 53 -6.09 -0.11 -14.08
C ALA A 53 -5.93 0.69 -15.39
N CYS A 54 -4.73 1.18 -15.70
CA CYS A 54 -4.47 1.89 -16.95
C CYS A 54 -4.76 1.07 -18.22
N ARG A 55 -4.75 -0.27 -18.16
CA ARG A 55 -5.13 -1.09 -19.33
C ARG A 55 -6.63 -1.03 -19.61
N LEU A 56 -7.44 -0.72 -18.61
CA LEU A 56 -8.89 -0.56 -18.72
C LEU A 56 -9.27 0.82 -19.27
N GLU A 57 -8.35 1.79 -19.20
CA GLU A 57 -8.55 3.13 -19.77
C GLU A 57 -8.70 3.11 -21.30
N PRO A 58 -9.49 4.05 -21.87
CA PRO A 58 -9.53 4.31 -23.30
C PRO A 58 -8.13 4.51 -23.91
N SER A 59 -7.96 4.11 -25.17
CA SER A 59 -6.66 4.22 -25.87
C SER A 59 -6.09 5.65 -25.83
N ALA A 60 -6.96 6.65 -25.95
CA ALA A 60 -6.57 8.07 -25.93
C ALA A 60 -5.97 8.54 -24.58
N THR A 61 -6.36 7.94 -23.45
CA THR A 61 -5.90 8.33 -22.11
C THR A 61 -4.88 7.37 -21.51
N ARG A 62 -4.79 6.14 -22.04
CA ARG A 62 -3.91 5.08 -21.54
C ARG A 62 -2.44 5.48 -21.40
N ALA A 63 -1.89 6.19 -22.39
CA ALA A 63 -0.48 6.61 -22.36
C ALA A 63 -0.21 7.61 -21.22
N ALA A 64 -1.12 8.56 -21.02
CA ALA A 64 -1.04 9.50 -19.90
C ALA A 64 -1.16 8.77 -18.56
N CYS A 65 -2.14 7.87 -18.41
CA CYS A 65 -2.30 7.06 -17.20
C CYS A 65 -1.02 6.28 -16.83
N LEU A 66 -0.40 5.62 -17.82
CA LEU A 66 0.84 4.86 -17.59
C LEU A 66 2.00 5.77 -17.17
N LYS A 67 2.07 6.98 -17.74
CA LYS A 67 3.07 7.97 -17.36
C LYS A 67 2.85 8.43 -15.91
N ASP A 68 1.62 8.77 -15.56
CA ASP A 68 1.27 9.22 -14.21
C ASP A 68 1.56 8.13 -13.17
N ALA A 69 1.20 6.87 -13.46
CA ALA A 69 1.53 5.74 -12.59
C ALA A 69 3.05 5.60 -12.38
N GLN A 70 3.85 5.76 -13.44
CA GLN A 70 5.30 5.69 -13.36
C GLN A 70 5.90 6.90 -12.61
N ASP A 71 5.29 8.07 -12.73
CA ASP A 71 5.71 9.29 -12.05
C ASP A 71 5.44 9.18 -10.55
N THR A 72 4.25 8.70 -10.16
CA THR A 72 3.89 8.38 -8.77
C THR A 72 4.88 7.39 -8.17
N TYR A 73 5.18 6.28 -8.86
CA TYR A 73 6.19 5.32 -8.40
C TYR A 73 7.55 5.98 -8.12
N ARG A 74 8.04 6.84 -9.02
CA ARG A 74 9.33 7.52 -8.82
C ARG A 74 9.28 8.46 -7.62
N GLN A 75 8.19 9.19 -7.46
CA GLN A 75 7.99 10.08 -6.31
C GLN A 75 7.92 9.31 -5.00
N ASP A 76 7.17 8.21 -4.94
CA ASP A 76 7.03 7.39 -3.75
C ASP A 76 8.36 6.75 -3.36
N MET A 77 9.10 6.22 -4.32
CA MET A 77 10.44 5.66 -4.07
C MET A 77 11.43 6.72 -3.56
N ALA A 78 11.40 7.93 -4.12
CA ALA A 78 12.22 9.05 -3.67
C ALA A 78 11.86 9.53 -2.25
N ASN A 79 10.57 9.41 -1.89
CA ASN A 79 10.03 9.84 -0.60
C ASN A 79 9.83 8.69 0.39
N ALA A 80 10.34 7.48 0.11
CA ALA A 80 10.00 6.28 0.87
C ALA A 80 10.27 6.40 2.37
N GLU A 81 11.35 7.08 2.77
CA GLU A 81 11.64 7.29 4.20
C GLU A 81 10.62 8.22 4.87
N LYS A 82 10.23 9.31 4.19
CA LYS A 82 9.20 10.22 4.68
C LYS A 82 7.85 9.51 4.78
N LEU A 83 7.51 8.69 3.79
CA LEU A 83 6.29 7.88 3.77
C LEU A 83 6.29 6.85 4.90
N ARG A 84 7.44 6.20 5.19
CA ARG A 84 7.60 5.28 6.33
C ARG A 84 7.34 5.98 7.66
N VAL A 85 7.94 7.15 7.87
CA VAL A 85 7.74 7.94 9.10
C VAL A 85 6.28 8.35 9.26
N ALA A 86 5.62 8.75 8.17
CA ALA A 86 4.21 9.11 8.19
C ALA A 86 3.29 7.90 8.50
N ALA A 87 3.64 6.70 8.04
CA ALA A 87 2.89 5.46 8.30
C ALA A 87 3.13 4.89 9.70
N HIS A 88 4.30 5.16 10.29
CA HIS A 88 4.71 4.68 11.61
C HIS A 88 5.24 5.83 12.47
N PRO A 89 4.37 6.77 12.90
CA PRO A 89 4.76 7.81 13.85
C PRO A 89 5.24 7.18 15.16
N GLN A 90 6.30 7.75 15.75
CA GLN A 90 6.87 7.31 17.03
C GLN A 90 5.92 7.54 18.20
#